data_AF-A0A1X7TFE3-F1
#
_entry.id   AF-A0A1X7TFE3-F1
#
_cell.length_a   1.000
_cell.length_b   1.000
_cell.length_c   1.000
_cell.angle_alpha   90.00
_cell.angle_beta   90.00
_cell.angle_gamma   90.00
#
_symmetry.space_group_name_H-M   'P 1'
#
loop_
_entity.id
_entity.type
_entity.pdbx_description
1 polymer ?
#
loop_
_entity_poly.entity_id
_entity_poly.type
_entity_poly.pdbx_seq_one_letter_code
_entity_poly.pdbx_strand_id
1 'polypeptide(L)'
;LGCDRLGCFNLSIKAHGECVKYVKSFNIPTLVLGGGGYTIRNVARCWTYETSLLLDTDISNELPYTEYFEYFGPDFTLHPDVSTKMENQNTRQYLDQIKQHVLENLRILPHSPSVQMHQVPPDMLSMEVPEEPSLDVQETQHETDSRVEHSTEYYDSDKDQDLTYHHNIDNV
;
A
#
# COMPACT_ATOMS: atom_id res chain seq x y z
N LEU A 1 -12.94 -17.24 11.63
CA LEU A 1 -12.67 -18.52 10.93
C LEU A 1 -13.55 -19.60 11.54
N GLY A 2 -13.83 -20.67 10.80
CA GLY A 2 -14.44 -21.86 11.38
C GLY A 2 -13.59 -22.43 12.50
N CYS A 3 -14.24 -23.10 13.46
CA CYS A 3 -13.62 -23.66 14.67
C CYS A 3 -12.87 -22.61 15.52
N ASP A 4 -13.26 -21.33 15.46
CA ASP A 4 -12.78 -20.33 16.41
C ASP A 4 -13.40 -20.56 17.80
N ARG A 5 -12.67 -20.20 18.86
CA ARG A 5 -13.14 -20.41 20.24
C ARG A 5 -14.29 -19.48 20.63
N LEU A 6 -14.37 -18.28 20.05
CA LEU A 6 -15.41 -17.28 20.35
C LEU A 6 -16.31 -16.99 19.15
N GLY A 7 -15.77 -17.06 17.93
CA GLY A 7 -16.51 -16.83 16.69
C GLY A 7 -17.37 -18.02 16.26
N CYS A 8 -18.54 -17.73 15.69
CA CYS A 8 -19.51 -18.73 15.19
C CYS A 8 -19.62 -18.78 13.66
N PHE A 9 -18.71 -18.12 12.93
CA PHE A 9 -18.67 -18.17 11.47
C PHE A 9 -17.98 -19.43 10.96
N ASN A 10 -18.38 -19.88 9.76
CA ASN A 10 -17.86 -21.09 9.12
C ASN A 10 -16.92 -20.79 7.93
N LEU A 11 -15.96 -19.89 8.11
CA LEU A 11 -15.03 -19.48 7.04
C LEU A 11 -13.75 -20.32 7.06
N SER A 12 -13.33 -20.83 5.90
CA SER A 12 -12.01 -21.42 5.72
C SER A 12 -10.92 -20.36 5.61
N ILE A 13 -9.66 -20.76 5.79
CA ILE A 13 -8.50 -19.86 5.60
C ILE A 13 -8.46 -19.32 4.16
N LYS A 14 -8.73 -20.17 3.17
CA LYS A 14 -8.79 -19.75 1.76
C LYS A 14 -9.90 -18.72 1.54
N ALA A 15 -11.11 -18.99 2.05
CA ALA A 15 -12.23 -18.07 1.91
C ALA A 15 -11.98 -16.72 2.57
N HIS A 16 -11.26 -16.70 3.70
CA HIS A 16 -10.85 -15.46 4.35
C HIS A 16 -9.81 -14.70 3.52
N GLY A 17 -8.81 -15.40 2.97
CA GLY A 17 -7.80 -14.83 2.08
C GLY A 17 -8.37 -14.20 0.80
N GLU A 18 -9.49 -14.70 0.28
CA GLU A 18 -10.17 -14.07 -0.88
C GLU A 18 -10.61 -12.63 -0.59
N CYS A 19 -10.97 -12.29 0.66
CA CYS A 19 -11.27 -10.91 1.04
C CYS A 19 -10.01 -10.03 0.95
N VAL A 20 -8.86 -10.53 1.40
CA VAL A 20 -7.57 -9.83 1.30
C VAL A 20 -7.19 -9.62 -0.16
N LYS A 21 -7.31 -10.66 -0.99
CA LYS A 21 -7.04 -10.60 -2.43
C LYS A 21 -7.94 -9.59 -3.14
N TYR A 22 -9.22 -9.54 -2.79
CA TYR A 22 -10.18 -8.59 -3.33
C TYR A 22 -9.80 -7.14 -3.01
N VAL A 23 -9.50 -6.83 -1.73
CA VAL A 23 -9.09 -5.47 -1.34
C VAL A 23 -7.76 -5.08 -1.98
N LYS A 24 -6.78 -5.99 -1.99
CA LYS A 24 -5.47 -5.78 -2.65
C LYS A 24 -5.63 -5.43 -4.13
N SER A 25 -6.62 -6.00 -4.82
CA SER A 25 -6.85 -5.76 -6.25
C SER A 25 -7.21 -4.32 -6.61
N PHE A 26 -7.61 -3.48 -5.64
CA PHE A 26 -7.88 -2.07 -5.88
C PHE A 26 -6.62 -1.24 -6.11
N ASN A 27 -5.43 -1.76 -5.81
CA ASN A 27 -4.14 -1.09 -6.04
C ASN A 27 -4.03 0.30 -5.39
N ILE A 28 -4.61 0.45 -4.19
CA ILE A 28 -4.49 1.64 -3.35
C ILE A 28 -3.51 1.32 -2.21
N PRO A 29 -2.70 2.29 -1.72
CA PRO A 29 -1.89 2.09 -0.53
C PRO A 29 -2.73 1.51 0.63
N THR A 30 -2.44 0.27 1.01
CA THR A 30 -3.27 -0.52 1.93
C THR A 30 -2.45 -0.92 3.15
N LEU A 31 -2.94 -0.59 4.34
CA LEU A 31 -2.40 -1.08 5.60
C LEU A 31 -3.21 -2.31 6.04
N VAL A 32 -2.54 -3.45 6.19
CA VAL A 32 -3.18 -4.69 6.65
C VAL A 32 -2.83 -4.93 8.10
N LEU A 33 -3.86 -5.08 8.93
CA LEU A 33 -3.73 -5.29 10.38
C LEU A 33 -4.42 -6.61 10.77
N GLY A 34 -3.90 -7.22 11.84
CA GLY A 34 -4.55 -8.35 12.48
C GLY A 34 -5.75 -7.93 13.34
N GLY A 35 -6.04 -8.73 14.35
CA GLY A 35 -7.15 -8.47 15.28
C GLY A 35 -7.47 -9.70 16.11
N GLY A 36 -8.76 -9.94 16.33
CA GLY A 36 -9.23 -11.12 17.06
C GLY A 36 -8.94 -12.44 16.35
N GLY A 37 -8.90 -13.51 17.13
CA GLY A 37 -8.63 -14.87 16.67
C GLY A 37 -8.21 -15.72 17.85
N TYR A 38 -9.06 -16.67 18.24
CA TYR A 38 -8.97 -17.31 19.56
C TYR A 38 -8.68 -18.81 19.47
N THR A 39 -8.56 -19.35 18.26
CA THR A 39 -7.88 -20.61 17.96
C THR A 39 -6.50 -20.32 17.36
N ILE A 40 -5.50 -20.10 18.22
CA ILE A 40 -4.17 -19.55 17.86
C ILE A 40 -3.48 -20.24 16.68
N ARG A 41 -3.65 -21.56 16.56
CA ARG A 41 -3.05 -22.36 15.48
C ARG A 41 -3.62 -22.01 14.11
N ASN A 42 -4.91 -21.68 14.07
CA ASN A 42 -5.57 -21.26 12.84
C ASN A 42 -5.31 -19.79 12.54
N VAL A 43 -5.10 -18.96 13.57
CA VAL A 43 -4.67 -17.57 13.41
C VAL A 43 -3.32 -17.51 12.72
N ALA A 44 -2.33 -18.26 13.20
CA ALA A 44 -1.01 -18.32 12.59
C ALA A 44 -1.09 -18.74 11.11
N ARG A 45 -1.81 -19.84 10.80
CA ARG A 45 -2.01 -20.30 9.43
C ARG A 45 -2.69 -19.24 8.55
N CYS A 46 -3.72 -18.59 9.06
CA CYS A 46 -4.47 -17.58 8.31
C CYS A 46 -3.57 -16.40 7.94
N TRP A 47 -2.89 -15.81 8.90
CA TRP A 47 -2.04 -14.65 8.66
C TRP A 47 -0.82 -15.00 7.80
N THR A 48 -0.24 -16.19 7.96
CA THR A 48 0.82 -16.69 7.07
C THR A 48 0.33 -16.78 5.62
N TYR A 49 -0.86 -17.35 5.40
CA TYR A 49 -1.45 -17.45 4.06
C TYR A 49 -1.78 -16.07 3.48
N GLU A 50 -2.40 -15.19 4.26
CA GLU A 50 -2.73 -13.83 3.82
C GLU A 50 -1.49 -13.01 3.48
N THR A 51 -0.40 -13.20 4.23
CA THR A 51 0.89 -12.58 3.91
C THR A 51 1.42 -13.06 2.57
N SER A 52 1.28 -14.35 2.26
CA SER A 52 1.68 -14.89 0.95
C SER A 52 0.87 -14.28 -0.20
N LEU A 53 -0.44 -14.05 0.01
CA LEU A 53 -1.31 -13.36 -0.94
C LEU A 53 -0.91 -11.88 -1.14
N LEU A 54 -0.50 -11.20 -0.07
CA LEU A 54 -0.04 -9.82 -0.14
C LEU A 54 1.28 -9.69 -0.91
N LEU A 55 2.13 -10.71 -0.85
CA LEU A 55 3.40 -10.80 -1.56
C LEU A 55 3.28 -11.45 -2.95
N ASP A 56 2.07 -11.79 -3.40
CA ASP A 56 1.82 -12.55 -4.65
C ASP A 56 2.69 -13.80 -4.77
N THR A 57 2.90 -14.50 -3.65
CA THR A 57 3.79 -15.66 -3.56
C THR A 57 2.99 -16.91 -3.18
N ASP A 58 3.09 -17.93 -4.02
CA ASP A 58 2.55 -19.26 -3.72
C ASP A 58 3.43 -19.98 -2.70
N ILE A 59 2.80 -20.57 -1.68
CA ILE A 59 3.46 -21.32 -0.62
C ILE A 59 2.91 -22.74 -0.52
N SER A 60 3.75 -23.67 -0.08
CA SER A 60 3.35 -25.06 0.11
C SER A 60 2.24 -25.18 1.16
N ASN A 61 1.35 -26.15 0.96
CA ASN A 61 0.38 -26.53 1.98
C ASN A 61 1.02 -27.33 3.12
N GLU A 62 2.20 -27.90 2.92
CA GLU A 62 2.97 -28.58 3.98
C GLU A 62 3.70 -27.53 4.83
N LEU A 63 3.51 -27.58 6.15
CA LEU A 63 4.15 -26.62 7.04
C LEU A 63 5.65 -26.93 7.19
N PRO A 64 6.51 -25.90 7.19
CA PRO A 64 7.93 -26.09 7.47
C PRO A 64 8.13 -26.47 8.95
N TYR A 65 9.20 -27.22 9.22
CA TYR A 65 9.58 -27.53 10.60
C TYR A 65 10.02 -26.27 11.34
N THR A 66 9.46 -26.05 12.52
CA THR A 66 9.74 -24.94 13.42
C THR A 66 9.65 -25.43 14.87
N GLU A 67 10.13 -24.64 15.83
CA GLU A 67 9.99 -24.95 17.26
C GLU A 67 8.52 -25.14 17.71
N TYR A 68 7.55 -24.56 16.98
CA TYR A 68 6.12 -24.66 17.24
C TYR A 68 5.42 -25.74 16.40
N PHE A 69 6.14 -26.55 15.63
CA PHE A 69 5.56 -27.47 14.65
C PHE A 69 4.50 -28.41 15.25
N GLU A 70 4.75 -28.92 16.46
CA GLU A 70 3.84 -29.83 17.17
C GLU A 70 2.46 -29.23 17.46
N TYR A 71 2.36 -27.89 17.56
CA TYR A 71 1.06 -27.24 17.74
C TYR A 71 0.14 -27.56 16.57
N PHE A 72 0.66 -27.68 15.35
CA PHE A 72 -0.13 -27.82 14.13
C PHE A 72 -0.62 -29.24 13.83
N GLY A 73 -0.37 -30.20 14.72
CA GLY A 73 -0.88 -31.56 14.58
C GLY A 73 -2.43 -31.64 14.66
N PRO A 74 -3.04 -32.69 14.08
CA PRO A 74 -2.37 -33.85 13.46
C PRO A 74 -2.02 -33.66 11.98
N ASP A 75 -2.55 -32.63 11.31
CA ASP A 75 -2.47 -32.54 9.84
C ASP A 75 -1.15 -31.93 9.37
N PHE A 76 -0.54 -31.05 10.16
CA PHE A 76 0.69 -30.32 9.81
C PHE A 76 0.61 -29.56 8.47
N THR A 77 -0.59 -29.15 8.08
CA THR A 77 -0.85 -28.38 6.86
C THR A 77 -1.25 -26.93 7.14
N LEU A 78 -1.08 -26.08 6.13
CA LEU A 78 -1.49 -24.67 6.13
C LEU A 78 -3.02 -24.53 6.04
N HIS A 79 -3.67 -25.38 5.25
CA HIS A 79 -5.12 -25.38 5.06
C HIS A 79 -5.79 -26.64 5.63
N PRO A 80 -5.88 -26.76 6.97
CA PRO A 80 -6.68 -27.81 7.59
C PRO A 80 -8.17 -27.60 7.31
N ASP A 81 -8.95 -28.66 7.45
CA ASP A 81 -10.41 -28.54 7.43
C ASP A 81 -10.88 -27.86 8.73
N VAL A 82 -11.31 -26.60 8.59
CA VAL A 82 -11.89 -25.81 9.68
C VAL A 82 -13.41 -25.69 9.56
N SER A 83 -14.04 -26.49 8.69
CA SER A 83 -15.48 -26.50 8.53
C SER A 83 -16.16 -27.02 9.78
N THR A 84 -16.98 -26.18 10.39
CA THR A 84 -17.91 -26.57 11.44
C THR A 84 -19.14 -27.21 10.82
N LYS A 85 -19.70 -28.24 11.47
CA LYS A 85 -21.00 -28.82 11.09
C LYS A 85 -22.19 -27.92 11.51
N MET A 86 -21.93 -26.63 11.67
CA MET A 86 -22.94 -25.66 12.09
C MET A 86 -23.84 -25.34 10.91
N GLU A 87 -25.15 -25.33 11.16
CA GLU A 87 -26.12 -24.92 10.15
C GLU A 87 -25.97 -23.42 9.84
N ASN A 88 -25.93 -23.08 8.54
CA ASN A 88 -25.88 -21.70 8.11
C ASN A 88 -27.28 -21.06 8.24
N GLN A 89 -27.43 -20.19 9.25
CA GLN A 89 -28.67 -19.45 9.51
C GLN A 89 -28.87 -18.23 8.57
N ASN A 90 -27.92 -17.97 7.67
CA ASN A 90 -28.01 -16.87 6.72
C ASN A 90 -28.72 -17.32 5.44
N THR A 91 -30.05 -17.21 5.44
CA THR A 91 -30.86 -17.50 4.26
C THR A 91 -30.57 -16.50 3.14
N ARG A 92 -30.81 -16.90 1.89
CA ARG A 92 -30.59 -16.02 0.73
C ARG A 92 -31.44 -14.75 0.81
N GLN A 93 -32.69 -14.89 1.24
CA GLN A 93 -33.62 -13.78 1.42
C GLN A 93 -33.10 -12.77 2.46
N TYR A 94 -32.57 -13.25 3.58
CA TYR A 94 -31.98 -12.40 4.61
C TYR A 94 -30.76 -11.62 4.08
N LEU A 95 -29.86 -12.30 3.36
CA LEU A 95 -28.67 -11.67 2.78
C LEU A 95 -29.04 -10.63 1.70
N ASP A 96 -30.02 -10.93 0.84
CA ASP A 96 -30.46 -10.03 -0.20
C ASP A 96 -31.10 -8.76 0.40
N GLN A 97 -31.88 -8.88 1.48
CA GLN A 97 -32.44 -7.74 2.21
C GLN A 97 -31.35 -6.83 2.80
N ILE A 98 -30.35 -7.41 3.48
CA ILE A 98 -29.22 -6.62 4.02
C ILE A 98 -28.45 -5.94 2.90
N LYS A 99 -28.17 -6.66 1.81
CA LYS A 99 -27.46 -6.11 0.65
C LYS A 99 -28.19 -4.90 0.06
N GLN A 100 -29.50 -5.00 -0.13
CA GLN A 100 -30.30 -3.87 -0.63
C GLN A 100 -30.22 -2.66 0.30
N HIS A 101 -30.34 -2.89 1.61
CA HIS A 101 -30.26 -1.81 2.59
C HIS A 101 -28.89 -1.12 2.62
N VAL A 102 -27.80 -1.88 2.59
CA VAL A 102 -26.43 -1.33 2.55
C VAL A 102 -26.20 -0.52 1.27
N LEU A 103 -26.66 -1.00 0.12
CA LEU A 103 -26.52 -0.29 -1.15
C LEU A 103 -27.30 1.03 -1.18
N GLU A 104 -28.50 1.07 -0.59
CA GLU A 104 -29.26 2.32 -0.49
C GLU A 104 -28.56 3.33 0.43
N ASN A 105 -27.97 2.87 1.55
CA ASN A 105 -27.18 3.74 2.42
C ASN A 105 -25.96 4.32 1.70
N LEU A 106 -25.25 3.50 0.91
CA LEU A 106 -24.10 3.96 0.12
C LEU A 106 -24.50 4.98 -0.96
N ARG A 107 -25.73 4.90 -1.49
CA ARG A 107 -26.25 5.83 -2.51
C ARG A 107 -26.35 7.27 -2.02
N ILE A 108 -26.50 7.48 -0.71
CA ILE A 108 -26.65 8.81 -0.11
C ILE A 108 -25.30 9.55 -0.05
N LEU A 109 -24.18 8.83 -0.13
CA LEU A 109 -22.86 9.45 -0.12
C LEU A 109 -22.70 10.36 -1.36
N PRO A 110 -22.08 11.54 -1.24
CA PRO A 110 -21.79 12.38 -2.39
C PRO A 110 -20.83 11.63 -3.31
N HIS A 111 -21.32 11.25 -4.48
CA HIS A 111 -20.47 10.62 -5.50
C HIS A 111 -19.73 11.73 -6.23
N SER A 112 -18.42 11.62 -6.41
CA SER A 112 -17.75 12.39 -7.45
C SER A 112 -18.19 11.79 -8.78
N PRO A 113 -19.00 12.47 -9.61
CA PRO A 113 -19.25 11.98 -10.95
C PRO A 113 -17.89 11.80 -11.61
N SER A 114 -17.68 10.63 -12.21
CA SER A 114 -16.46 10.34 -12.96
C SER A 114 -16.25 11.49 -13.94
N VAL A 115 -15.18 12.27 -13.77
CA VAL A 115 -14.81 13.27 -14.77
C VAL A 115 -14.41 12.46 -16.00
N GLN A 116 -15.28 12.40 -17.01
CA GLN A 116 -14.92 11.83 -18.29
C GLN A 116 -13.72 12.62 -18.80
N MET A 117 -12.60 11.93 -19.01
CA MET A 117 -11.42 12.47 -19.66
C MET A 117 -11.86 13.02 -21.03
N HIS A 118 -12.03 14.33 -21.13
CA HIS A 118 -12.24 15.02 -22.39
C HIS A 118 -10.88 15.47 -22.89
N GLN A 119 -10.66 15.30 -24.20
CA GLN A 119 -9.47 15.82 -24.84
C GLN A 119 -9.47 17.34 -24.68
N VAL A 120 -8.38 17.89 -24.12
CA VAL A 120 -8.22 19.33 -23.98
C VAL A 120 -8.29 19.94 -25.38
N PRO A 121 -9.18 20.92 -25.63
CA PRO A 121 -9.19 21.65 -26.89
C PRO A 121 -7.80 22.23 -27.17
N PRO A 122 -7.34 22.27 -28.43
CA PRO A 122 -6.10 22.95 -28.77
C PRO A 122 -6.15 24.39 -28.24
N ASP A 123 -5.07 24.84 -27.60
CA ASP A 123 -4.95 26.21 -27.11
C ASP A 123 -5.22 27.18 -28.25
N MET A 124 -6.24 28.04 -28.09
CA MET A 124 -6.65 29.02 -29.11
C MET A 124 -5.59 30.13 -29.30
N LEU A 125 -4.65 30.23 -28.36
CA LEU A 125 -3.49 31.10 -28.42
C LEU A 125 -2.26 30.21 -28.42
N SER A 126 -1.70 29.95 -29.60
CA SER A 126 -0.29 29.59 -29.70
C SER A 126 0.51 30.82 -29.27
N MET A 127 0.65 31.03 -27.96
CA MET A 127 1.74 31.84 -27.46
C MET A 127 2.99 31.05 -27.84
N GLU A 128 3.75 31.58 -28.79
CA GLU A 128 5.08 31.07 -29.09
C GLU A 128 5.82 31.01 -27.76
N VAL A 129 5.98 29.81 -27.22
CA VAL A 129 6.84 29.58 -26.06
C VAL A 129 8.23 29.96 -26.57
N PRO A 130 8.86 31.03 -26.06
CA PRO A 130 10.23 31.33 -26.42
C PRO A 130 11.04 30.06 -26.18
N GLU A 131 11.83 29.63 -27.16
CA GLU A 131 12.74 28.51 -26.95
C GLU A 131 13.54 28.79 -25.67
N GLU A 132 13.33 27.98 -24.64
CA GLU A 132 14.17 27.98 -23.45
C GLU A 132 15.60 27.73 -23.95
N PRO A 133 16.53 28.68 -23.76
CA PRO A 133 17.89 28.50 -24.21
C PRO A 133 18.43 27.22 -23.56
N SER A 134 19.07 26.37 -24.37
CA SER A 134 19.69 25.14 -23.89
C SER A 134 20.59 25.44 -22.68
N LEU A 135 20.51 24.63 -21.63
CA LEU A 135 21.34 24.76 -20.42
C LEU A 135 22.86 24.71 -20.69
N ASP A 136 23.26 24.38 -21.93
CA ASP A 136 24.64 24.32 -22.39
C ASP A 136 25.17 25.65 -22.98
N VAL A 137 24.35 26.72 -23.00
CA VAL A 137 24.84 28.06 -23.35
C VAL A 137 25.58 28.64 -22.15
N GLN A 138 26.87 28.93 -22.32
CA GLN A 138 27.63 29.71 -21.34
C GLN A 138 26.99 31.10 -21.22
N GLU A 139 26.35 31.37 -20.08
CA GLU A 139 25.86 32.70 -19.73
C GLU A 139 27.03 33.70 -19.86
N THR A 140 26.77 34.81 -20.55
CA THR A 140 27.78 35.85 -20.68
C THR A 140 27.93 36.58 -19.34
N GLN A 141 29.14 37.02 -18.98
CA GLN A 141 29.38 37.77 -17.73
C GLN A 141 28.47 38.99 -17.54
N HIS A 142 27.92 39.53 -18.62
CA HIS A 142 26.98 40.66 -18.57
C HIS A 142 25.58 40.24 -18.09
N GLU A 143 25.16 39.00 -18.32
CA GLU A 143 23.86 38.46 -17.90
C GLU A 143 23.86 38.12 -16.41
N THR A 144 24.96 37.56 -15.90
CA THR A 144 25.16 37.28 -14.47
C THR A 144 25.16 38.55 -13.63
N ASP A 145 25.83 39.61 -14.10
CA ASP A 145 25.96 40.89 -13.38
C ASP A 145 24.64 41.69 -13.32
N SER A 146 23.65 41.33 -14.14
CA SER A 146 22.35 41.97 -14.18
C SER A 146 21.32 41.36 -13.22
N ARG A 147 21.64 40.21 -12.60
CA ARG A 147 20.76 39.53 -11.64
C ARG A 147 20.78 40.27 -10.31
N VAL A 148 19.61 40.73 -9.87
CA VAL A 148 19.43 41.31 -8.54
C VAL A 148 19.25 40.18 -7.54
N GLU A 149 20.27 39.95 -6.70
CA GLU A 149 20.21 38.97 -5.61
C GLU A 149 19.10 39.32 -4.61
N HIS A 150 18.45 38.29 -4.07
CA HIS A 150 17.36 38.48 -3.14
C HIS A 150 17.93 38.83 -1.76
N SER A 151 17.33 39.78 -1.03
CA SER A 151 17.86 40.28 0.25
C SER A 151 17.93 39.26 1.40
N THR A 152 17.51 38.02 1.17
CA THR A 152 17.57 36.90 2.13
C THR A 152 18.49 35.77 1.67
N GLU A 153 19.26 35.96 0.61
CA GLU A 153 20.33 35.02 0.24
C GLU A 153 21.44 35.06 1.31
N TYR A 154 21.81 33.89 1.81
CA TYR A 154 22.80 33.70 2.89
C TYR A 154 24.19 33.33 2.36
N TYR A 155 24.36 33.35 1.04
CA TYR A 155 25.63 33.08 0.36
C TYR A 155 26.21 34.41 -0.10
N ASP A 156 27.39 34.77 0.40
CA ASP A 156 28.16 35.87 -0.19
C ASP A 156 28.69 35.39 -1.56
N SER A 157 28.42 36.18 -2.58
CA SER A 157 28.58 35.80 -4.00
C SER A 157 29.98 35.29 -4.43
N ASP A 158 29.94 34.35 -5.39
CA ASP A 158 30.86 33.96 -6.47
C ASP A 158 32.33 33.54 -6.25
N LYS A 159 32.87 33.37 -5.03
CA LYS A 159 34.23 32.81 -4.85
C LYS A 159 34.48 31.93 -3.62
N ASP A 160 33.49 31.22 -3.07
CA ASP A 160 33.77 30.25 -2.00
C ASP A 160 34.29 28.91 -2.57
N GLN A 161 35.53 28.96 -3.06
CA GLN A 161 36.41 27.81 -3.25
C GLN A 161 37.73 28.06 -2.51
N ASP A 162 37.67 28.15 -1.18
CA ASP A 162 38.87 28.39 -0.37
C ASP A 162 38.62 27.88 1.07
N LEU A 163 39.39 26.99 1.71
CA LEU A 163 40.72 26.47 1.41
C LEU A 163 40.90 25.10 2.11
N THR A 164 41.22 24.09 1.32
CA THR A 164 42.01 22.95 1.80
C THR A 164 43.46 23.42 2.00
N TYR A 165 44.03 23.26 3.20
CA TYR A 165 45.48 23.17 3.37
C TYR A 165 45.88 22.06 4.35
N HIS A 166 46.72 21.17 3.84
CA HIS A 166 47.37 20.01 4.45
C HIS A 166 48.46 20.40 5.47
N HIS A 167 48.59 19.57 6.53
CA HIS A 167 49.81 19.21 7.33
C HIS A 167 50.62 20.37 7.97
N ASN A 168 51.13 20.32 9.21
CA ASN A 168 51.75 19.22 9.96
C ASN A 168 52.11 19.71 11.40
N ILE A 169 52.15 18.76 12.36
CA ILE A 169 53.15 18.63 13.46
C ILE A 169 53.05 19.51 14.74
N ASP A 170 53.06 18.78 15.87
CA ASP A 170 53.60 19.01 17.23
C ASP A 170 52.73 19.47 18.43
N ASN A 171 52.75 18.55 19.42
CA ASN A 171 52.76 18.69 20.90
C ASN A 171 51.54 19.27 21.63
N VAL A 172 50.78 18.40 22.32
CA VAL A 172 50.89 18.06 23.77
C VAL A 172 50.30 16.67 24.00
#